data_AF-A0A7V2EVB3-F1
#
_entry.id   AF-A0A7V2EVB3-F1
#
_cell.length_a   1.000
_cell.length_b   1.000
_cell.length_c   1.000
_cell.angle_alpha   90.00
_cell.angle_beta   90.00
_cell.angle_gamma   90.00
#
_symmetry.space_group_name_H-M   'P 1'
#
loop_
_entity.id
_entity.type
_entity.pdbx_description
1 polymer ?
#
loop_
_entity_poly.entity_id
_entity_poly.type
_entity_poly.pdbx_seq_one_letter_code
_entity_poly.pdbx_strand_id
1 'polypeptide(L)'
;MGNGPFTQEDPIGIAGGLNLYGYANGDPINFSDAFGLSGCRQRGDPDCSIVVDGRELNPEGYVISNEIVRTEVAALYSALVQELDTDDFTFQVTGGDRFRGPDGTHRSSSNGSIVAGSDSKSPHLIERGARAVDLRIQGVSDAAVDEALQTTRFLPANTRRGYGDRHTHVALPNEIKYYAKPEGGIEG
;
A
#
# COMPACT_ATOMS: atom_id res chain seq x y z
N MET A 1 21.55 12.49 51.98
CA MET A 1 21.22 11.21 51.33
C MET A 1 19.73 11.24 51.01
N GLY A 2 19.37 11.06 49.73
CA GLY A 2 18.08 10.54 49.24
C GLY A 2 16.78 11.27 49.58
N ASN A 3 16.29 12.09 48.64
CA ASN A 3 14.90 12.53 48.55
C ASN A 3 13.98 11.40 48.06
N GLY A 4 12.71 11.43 48.51
CA GLY A 4 11.57 10.89 47.74
C GLY A 4 10.58 10.03 48.53
N PRO A 5 9.47 10.59 49.04
CA PRO A 5 8.24 9.83 49.22
C PRO A 5 7.58 9.61 47.85
N PHE A 6 7.40 8.35 47.48
CA PHE A 6 6.65 7.93 46.29
C PHE A 6 5.18 8.34 46.43
N THR A 7 4.70 9.19 45.53
CA THR A 7 3.27 9.46 45.35
C THR A 7 2.69 8.39 44.41
N GLN A 8 1.86 7.48 44.94
CA GLN A 8 0.76 6.85 44.17
C GLN A 8 -0.20 7.96 43.73
N GLU A 9 -1.02 7.87 42.68
CA GLU A 9 -1.33 6.90 41.60
C GLU A 9 -1.88 7.80 40.46
N ASP A 10 -1.79 7.45 39.18
CA ASP A 10 -2.90 6.79 38.48
C ASP A 10 -2.49 6.38 37.03
N PRO A 11 -3.32 5.62 36.29
CA PRO A 11 -2.93 4.43 35.55
C PRO A 11 -2.63 4.73 34.08
N ILE A 12 -2.05 3.75 33.38
CA ILE A 12 -2.08 3.70 31.93
C ILE A 12 -3.55 3.83 31.50
N GLY A 13 -3.89 5.01 30.99
CA GLY A 13 -5.19 5.33 30.44
C GLY A 13 -5.40 4.54 29.15
N ILE A 14 -6.19 3.48 29.24
CA ILE A 14 -6.99 3.00 28.12
C ILE A 14 -8.04 4.09 27.83
N ALA A 15 -7.62 5.11 27.07
CA ALA A 15 -8.41 6.10 26.34
C ALA A 15 -7.46 7.18 25.79
N GLY A 16 -6.55 6.79 24.90
CA GLY A 16 -5.54 7.67 24.31
C GLY A 16 -5.75 7.89 22.82
N GLY A 17 -6.97 8.25 22.42
CA GLY A 17 -7.24 8.91 21.14
C GLY A 17 -7.24 8.00 19.91
N LEU A 18 -8.43 7.80 19.34
CA LEU A 18 -8.52 7.82 17.88
C LEU A 18 -7.69 9.01 17.39
N ASN A 19 -6.64 8.74 16.61
CA ASN A 19 -6.00 9.78 15.82
C ASN A 19 -6.99 10.14 14.70
N LEU A 20 -8.05 10.89 15.05
CA LEU A 20 -9.10 11.34 14.13
C LEU A 20 -8.74 12.69 13.48
N TYR A 21 -7.57 13.25 13.78
CA TYR A 21 -7.10 14.50 13.18
C TYR A 21 -5.58 14.46 12.99
N GLY A 22 -5.15 14.20 11.76
CA GLY A 22 -3.73 14.27 11.40
C GLY A 22 -3.37 13.76 10.01
N TYR A 23 -4.25 13.02 9.32
CA TYR A 23 -4.02 12.60 7.93
C TYR A 23 -4.34 13.74 6.95
N ALA A 24 -3.68 14.89 7.14
CA ALA A 24 -3.66 16.04 6.24
C ALA A 24 -2.61 17.07 6.69
N ASN A 25 -1.37 16.66 6.99
CA ASN A 25 -0.28 17.62 7.19
C ASN A 25 0.38 18.00 5.86
N GLY A 26 -0.44 18.52 4.94
CA GLY A 26 -0.01 19.65 4.15
C GLY A 26 0.64 19.44 2.78
N ASP A 27 0.57 18.27 2.13
CA ASP A 27 0.44 18.20 0.66
C ASP A 27 0.06 16.80 0.11
N PRO A 28 -1.21 16.52 -0.24
CA PRO A 28 -1.56 15.39 -1.11
C PRO A 28 -1.40 15.73 -2.62
N ILE A 29 -0.85 16.89 -2.98
CA ILE A 29 -0.78 17.35 -4.37
C ILE A 29 0.48 16.80 -5.04
N ASN A 30 0.35 15.61 -5.62
CA ASN A 30 0.87 15.30 -6.97
C ASN A 30 0.46 13.91 -7.49
N PHE A 31 -0.55 13.25 -6.91
CA PHE A 31 -1.05 11.96 -7.45
C PHE A 31 -2.25 12.10 -8.38
N SER A 32 -2.84 13.29 -8.49
CA SER A 32 -3.95 13.56 -9.39
C SER A 32 -3.49 14.44 -10.54
N ASP A 33 -3.23 13.84 -11.70
CA ASP A 33 -3.34 14.56 -12.95
C ASP A 33 -4.79 15.07 -13.08
N ALA A 34 -4.97 16.38 -13.02
CA ALA A 34 -6.27 17.05 -13.08
C ALA A 34 -7.06 16.78 -14.38
N PHE A 35 -6.47 16.10 -15.37
CA PHE A 35 -7.13 15.71 -16.61
C PHE A 35 -7.52 14.23 -16.68
N GLY A 36 -7.07 13.37 -15.75
CA GLY A 36 -7.33 11.93 -15.81
C GLY A 36 -6.82 11.26 -17.09
N LEU A 37 -5.77 11.82 -17.71
CA LEU A 37 -5.20 11.36 -19.00
C LEU A 37 -3.99 10.43 -18.81
N SER A 38 -3.56 10.27 -17.58
CA SER A 38 -2.27 9.69 -17.20
C SER A 38 -2.52 8.39 -16.43
N GLY A 39 -2.30 7.27 -17.11
CA GLY A 39 -2.55 5.94 -16.58
C GLY A 39 -1.25 5.18 -16.43
N CYS A 40 -1.08 4.50 -15.29
CA CYS A 40 -0.02 3.54 -15.10
C CYS A 40 -0.22 2.33 -16.03
N ARG A 41 0.30 2.42 -17.27
CA ARG A 41 0.01 1.49 -18.38
C ARG A 41 1.13 0.51 -18.67
N GLN A 42 2.36 0.87 -18.34
CA GLN A 42 3.55 0.07 -18.62
C GLN A 42 4.62 0.26 -17.54
N ARG A 43 5.57 -0.66 -17.46
CA ARG A 43 6.63 -0.60 -16.45
C ARG A 43 7.49 0.65 -16.64
N GLY A 44 7.70 1.39 -15.55
CA GLY A 44 8.48 2.63 -15.56
C GLY A 44 7.74 3.85 -16.12
N ASP A 45 6.43 3.73 -16.37
CA ASP A 45 5.59 4.90 -16.61
C ASP A 45 5.64 5.83 -15.39
N PRO A 46 5.88 7.16 -15.55
CA PRO A 46 5.84 8.10 -14.45
C PRO A 46 4.52 8.06 -13.65
N ASP A 47 3.43 7.65 -14.27
CA ASP A 47 2.15 7.49 -13.57
C ASP A 47 2.15 6.31 -12.60
N CYS A 48 3.07 5.37 -12.73
CA CYS A 48 3.26 4.28 -11.77
C CYS A 48 4.13 4.66 -10.58
N SER A 49 4.79 5.83 -10.59
CA SER A 49 5.65 6.29 -9.50
C SER A 49 4.84 6.60 -8.24
N ILE A 50 5.41 6.24 -7.08
CA ILE A 50 4.85 6.54 -5.76
C ILE A 50 5.95 7.23 -4.96
N VAL A 51 5.97 8.56 -4.98
CA VAL A 51 7.00 9.35 -4.29
C VAL A 51 6.44 9.98 -3.02
N VAL A 52 7.05 9.71 -1.87
CA VAL A 52 6.72 10.34 -0.59
C VAL A 52 7.98 10.98 -0.02
N ASP A 53 7.94 12.27 0.29
CA ASP A 53 9.07 13.05 0.83
C ASP A 53 10.39 12.87 0.03
N GLY A 54 10.28 12.76 -1.30
CA GLY A 54 11.41 12.58 -2.20
C GLY A 54 11.91 11.14 -2.35
N ARG A 55 11.32 10.17 -1.63
CA ARG A 55 11.61 8.74 -1.76
C ARG A 55 10.63 8.07 -2.72
N GLU A 56 11.15 7.45 -3.77
CA GLU A 56 10.38 6.57 -4.66
C GLU A 56 10.15 5.20 -4.00
N LEU A 57 8.88 4.82 -3.81
CA LEU A 57 8.45 3.56 -3.21
C LEU A 57 8.25 2.44 -4.24
N ASN A 58 8.16 2.77 -5.53
CA ASN A 58 8.10 1.83 -6.65
C ASN A 58 9.32 1.98 -7.60
N PRO A 59 10.57 1.83 -7.11
CA PRO A 59 11.78 2.12 -7.88
C PRO A 59 11.97 1.19 -9.09
N GLU A 60 11.37 0.00 -9.04
CA GLU A 60 11.37 -0.97 -10.14
C GLU A 60 10.24 -0.73 -11.15
N GLY A 61 9.44 0.33 -10.97
CA GLY A 61 8.42 0.77 -11.90
C GLY A 61 7.31 -0.25 -12.14
N TYR A 62 6.93 -1.07 -11.15
CA TYR A 62 5.84 -2.03 -11.29
C TYR A 62 4.55 -1.34 -11.71
N VAL A 63 3.79 -1.98 -12.60
CA VAL A 63 2.47 -1.51 -13.01
C VAL A 63 1.49 -1.70 -11.86
N ILE A 64 0.93 -0.61 -11.35
CA ILE A 64 -0.13 -0.52 -10.34
C ILE A 64 -1.20 0.43 -10.90
N SER A 65 -2.08 -0.10 -11.76
CA SER A 65 -3.09 0.71 -12.47
C SER A 65 -4.16 1.30 -11.54
N ASN A 66 -4.37 0.68 -10.38
CA ASN A 66 -5.34 1.17 -9.40
C ASN A 66 -4.78 2.33 -8.58
N GLU A 67 -5.27 3.54 -8.83
CA GLU A 67 -4.90 4.75 -8.10
C GLU A 67 -5.14 4.63 -6.59
N ILE A 68 -6.22 3.94 -6.17
CA ILE A 68 -6.48 3.74 -4.74
C ILE A 68 -5.36 2.91 -4.13
N VAL A 69 -4.88 1.85 -4.81
CA VAL A 69 -3.74 1.07 -4.31
C VAL A 69 -2.49 1.95 -4.19
N ARG A 70 -2.18 2.79 -5.19
CA ARG A 70 -1.03 3.70 -5.14
C ARG A 70 -1.11 4.67 -3.95
N THR A 71 -2.27 5.31 -3.78
CA THR A 71 -2.54 6.24 -2.66
C THR A 71 -2.40 5.55 -1.30
N GLU A 72 -2.92 4.34 -1.15
CA GLU A 72 -2.87 3.62 0.13
C GLU A 72 -1.48 3.03 0.41
N VAL A 73 -0.65 2.76 -0.61
CA VAL A 73 0.77 2.42 -0.42
C VAL A 73 1.55 3.61 0.13
N ALA A 74 1.36 4.80 -0.45
CA ALA A 74 1.95 6.02 0.09
C ALA A 74 1.50 6.25 1.54
N ALA A 75 0.21 6.03 1.82
CA ALA A 75 -0.35 6.17 3.15
C ALA A 75 0.24 5.21 4.18
N LEU A 76 0.42 3.94 3.79
CA LEU A 76 1.05 2.95 4.64
C LEU A 76 2.49 3.35 5.00
N TYR A 77 3.25 3.86 4.03
CA TYR A 77 4.61 4.34 4.28
C TYR A 77 4.62 5.54 5.25
N SER A 78 3.80 6.57 4.99
CA SER A 78 3.72 7.74 5.87
C SER A 78 3.29 7.37 7.30
N ALA A 79 2.35 6.44 7.45
CA ALA A 79 1.92 5.94 8.76
C ALA A 79 3.06 5.21 9.49
N LEU A 80 3.86 4.41 8.79
CA LEU A 80 5.04 3.76 9.37
C LEU A 80 6.12 4.75 9.81
N VAL A 81 6.41 5.76 8.98
CA VAL A 81 7.37 6.82 9.34
C VAL A 81 6.90 7.55 10.59
N GLN A 82 5.60 7.86 10.69
CA GLN A 82 5.02 8.51 11.85
C GLN A 82 5.07 7.64 13.11
N GLU A 83 4.74 6.35 13.00
CA GLU A 83 4.72 5.41 14.14
C GLU A 83 6.13 5.13 14.67
N LEU A 84 7.13 5.03 13.79
CA LEU A 84 8.49 4.68 14.15
C LEU A 84 9.38 5.90 14.45
N ASP A 85 8.93 7.11 14.12
CA ASP A 85 9.71 8.36 14.16
C ASP A 85 11.04 8.26 13.37
N THR A 86 11.03 7.49 12.27
CA THR A 86 12.19 7.29 11.39
C THR A 86 11.75 6.74 10.04
N ASP A 87 12.52 7.00 8.99
CA ASP A 87 12.40 6.39 7.66
C ASP A 87 13.53 5.38 7.34
N ASP A 88 14.38 5.06 8.34
CA ASP A 88 15.50 4.12 8.23
C ASP A 88 15.02 2.65 8.26
N PHE A 89 14.18 2.32 7.29
CA PHE A 89 13.68 0.97 7.04
C PHE A 89 13.53 0.73 5.54
N THR A 90 13.46 -0.55 5.16
CA THR A 90 13.18 -0.92 3.77
C THR A 90 11.68 -0.87 3.54
N PHE A 91 11.25 -0.13 2.53
CA PHE A 91 9.89 -0.12 2.01
C PHE A 91 9.96 0.03 0.49
N GLN A 92 9.50 -0.97 -0.26
CA GLN A 92 9.48 -0.92 -1.72
C GLN A 92 8.43 -1.84 -2.31
N VAL A 93 7.84 -1.46 -3.43
CA VAL A 93 7.01 -2.34 -4.26
C VAL A 93 7.90 -3.42 -4.89
N THR A 94 7.41 -4.65 -4.83
CA THR A 94 8.04 -5.86 -5.36
C THR A 94 7.16 -6.66 -6.33
N GLY A 95 5.89 -6.27 -6.45
CA GLY A 95 4.95 -6.87 -7.39
C GLY A 95 3.69 -6.03 -7.49
N GLY A 96 3.14 -5.93 -8.70
CA GLY A 96 1.96 -5.14 -9.01
C GLY A 96 0.88 -5.96 -9.70
N ASP A 97 0.26 -5.35 -10.68
CA ASP A 97 -0.88 -5.89 -11.41
C ASP A 97 -0.51 -7.12 -12.22
N ARG A 98 -1.51 -7.98 -12.40
CA ARG A 98 -1.42 -9.19 -13.19
C ARG A 98 -2.57 -9.26 -14.20
N PHE A 99 -2.34 -9.90 -15.33
CA PHE A 99 -3.38 -10.21 -16.30
C PHE A 99 -3.43 -11.71 -16.59
N ARG A 100 -4.57 -12.18 -17.09
CA ARG A 100 -4.72 -13.56 -17.56
C ARG A 100 -4.30 -13.62 -19.03
N GLY A 101 -3.27 -14.40 -19.31
CA GLY A 101 -2.83 -14.68 -20.67
C GLY A 101 -3.84 -15.54 -21.44
N PRO A 102 -3.72 -15.62 -22.77
CA PRO A 102 -4.60 -16.44 -23.61
C PRO A 102 -4.56 -17.94 -23.27
N ASP A 103 -3.43 -18.40 -22.72
CA ASP A 103 -3.19 -19.76 -22.23
C ASP A 103 -3.75 -19.99 -20.81
N GLY A 104 -4.45 -19.01 -20.24
CA GLY A 104 -4.99 -19.05 -18.88
C GLY A 104 -3.95 -18.79 -17.79
N THR A 105 -2.67 -18.63 -18.14
CA THR A 105 -1.61 -18.32 -17.16
C THR A 105 -1.77 -16.91 -16.61
N HIS A 106 -1.45 -16.70 -15.33
CA HIS A 106 -1.37 -15.36 -14.77
C HIS A 106 0.00 -14.78 -15.07
N ARG A 107 0.03 -13.54 -15.55
CA ARG A 107 1.26 -12.85 -15.98
C ARG A 107 1.37 -11.49 -15.35
N SER A 108 2.58 -11.04 -15.04
CA SER A 108 2.83 -9.70 -14.54
C SER A 108 2.54 -8.67 -15.62
N SER A 109 1.74 -7.65 -15.31
CA SER A 109 1.47 -6.52 -16.22
C SER A 109 2.71 -5.66 -16.46
N SER A 110 3.76 -5.81 -15.63
CA SER A 110 4.98 -5.02 -15.76
C SER A 110 5.95 -5.56 -16.81
N ASN A 111 5.97 -6.87 -17.06
CA ASN A 111 6.97 -7.47 -17.96
C ASN A 111 6.49 -8.74 -18.69
N GLY A 112 5.22 -9.12 -18.55
CA GLY A 112 4.63 -10.29 -19.19
C GLY A 112 5.12 -11.66 -18.68
N SER A 113 6.00 -11.69 -17.66
CA SER A 113 6.49 -12.92 -17.06
C SER A 113 5.36 -13.70 -16.38
N ILE A 114 5.46 -15.03 -16.41
CA ILE A 114 4.47 -15.92 -15.80
C ILE A 114 4.63 -15.87 -14.28
N VAL A 115 3.51 -15.69 -13.57
CA VAL A 115 3.43 -15.72 -12.11
C VAL A 115 2.81 -17.05 -11.69
N ALA A 116 3.65 -18.04 -11.43
CA ALA A 116 3.22 -19.37 -11.01
C ALA A 116 2.53 -19.33 -9.63
N GLY A 117 1.58 -20.25 -9.40
CA GLY A 117 0.91 -20.40 -8.10
C GLY A 117 -0.06 -19.27 -7.73
N SER A 118 -0.31 -18.30 -8.62
CA SER A 118 -1.32 -17.27 -8.39
C SER A 118 -2.73 -17.85 -8.49
N ASP A 119 -3.55 -17.61 -7.46
CA ASP A 119 -4.95 -18.04 -7.41
C ASP A 119 -5.81 -17.43 -8.54
N SER A 120 -6.80 -18.16 -9.05
CA SER A 120 -7.68 -17.70 -10.14
C SER A 120 -8.53 -16.48 -9.76
N LYS A 121 -8.75 -16.26 -8.46
CA LYS A 121 -9.44 -15.10 -7.88
C LYS A 121 -8.48 -14.09 -7.26
N SER A 122 -7.20 -14.14 -7.62
CA SER A 122 -6.17 -13.24 -7.09
C SER A 122 -6.57 -11.76 -7.20
N PRO A 123 -6.42 -10.96 -6.13
CA PRO A 123 -6.75 -9.54 -6.15
C PRO A 123 -5.77 -8.71 -7.01
N HIS A 124 -4.62 -9.27 -7.41
CA HIS A 124 -3.71 -8.61 -8.37
C HIS A 124 -4.27 -8.57 -9.79
N LEU A 125 -5.25 -9.42 -10.12
CA LEU A 125 -5.75 -9.52 -11.48
C LEU A 125 -6.50 -8.25 -11.87
N ILE A 126 -6.18 -7.68 -13.04
CA ILE A 126 -6.85 -6.49 -13.59
C ILE A 126 -8.35 -6.74 -13.75
N GLU A 127 -8.75 -7.92 -14.24
CA GLU A 127 -10.17 -8.32 -14.36
C GLU A 127 -10.91 -8.39 -13.01
N ARG A 128 -10.17 -8.33 -11.90
CA ARG A 128 -10.68 -8.33 -10.52
C ARG A 128 -10.39 -7.01 -9.80
N GLY A 129 -10.08 -5.96 -10.55
CA GLY A 129 -9.92 -4.61 -10.05
C GLY A 129 -8.51 -4.21 -9.62
N ALA A 130 -7.48 -5.04 -9.86
CA ALA A 130 -6.08 -4.71 -9.57
C ALA A 130 -5.90 -4.12 -8.15
N ARG A 131 -6.40 -4.84 -7.15
CA ARG A 131 -6.68 -4.32 -5.80
C ARG A 131 -5.55 -4.57 -4.81
N ALA A 132 -4.43 -5.16 -5.27
CA ALA A 132 -3.38 -5.69 -4.42
C ALA A 132 -2.00 -5.33 -4.94
N VAL A 133 -1.04 -5.31 -4.01
CA VAL A 133 0.37 -5.00 -4.25
C VAL A 133 1.23 -5.83 -3.31
N ASP A 134 2.40 -6.23 -3.79
CA ASP A 134 3.39 -6.96 -3.01
C ASP A 134 4.49 -5.98 -2.58
N LEU A 135 4.71 -5.83 -1.29
CA LEU A 135 5.66 -4.87 -0.70
C LEU A 135 6.79 -5.60 0.01
N ARG A 136 8.02 -5.12 -0.07
CA ARG A 136 9.08 -5.51 0.86
C ARG A 136 9.15 -4.48 1.97
N ILE A 137 8.90 -4.93 3.20
CA ILE A 137 9.00 -4.13 4.41
C ILE A 137 9.99 -4.83 5.35
N GLN A 138 11.12 -4.19 5.67
CA GLN A 138 12.17 -4.76 6.55
C GLN A 138 12.70 -3.70 7.51
N GLY A 139 13.13 -4.11 8.70
CA GLY A 139 13.48 -3.19 9.78
C GLY A 139 12.27 -2.71 10.60
N VAL A 140 11.07 -3.21 10.28
CA VAL A 140 9.81 -2.88 10.95
C VAL A 140 9.21 -4.16 11.53
N SER A 141 8.64 -4.07 12.74
CA SER A 141 7.94 -5.20 13.35
C SER A 141 6.59 -5.46 12.65
N ASP A 142 6.12 -6.72 12.66
CA ASP A 142 4.80 -7.02 12.09
C ASP A 142 3.68 -6.23 12.78
N ALA A 143 3.80 -6.01 14.10
CA ALA A 143 2.84 -5.22 14.87
C ALA A 143 2.78 -3.76 14.39
N ALA A 144 3.91 -3.09 14.16
CA ALA A 144 3.91 -1.71 13.66
C ALA A 144 3.31 -1.62 12.24
N VAL A 145 3.57 -2.61 11.39
CA VAL A 145 2.90 -2.66 10.07
C VAL A 145 1.40 -2.92 10.20
N ASP A 146 0.97 -3.78 11.13
CA ASP A 146 -0.45 -4.05 11.37
C ASP A 146 -1.19 -2.82 11.94
N GLU A 147 -0.56 -2.05 12.83
CA GLU A 147 -1.09 -0.76 13.30
C GLU A 147 -1.18 0.27 12.16
N ALA A 148 -0.11 0.42 11.36
CA ALA A 148 -0.13 1.32 10.21
C ALA A 148 -1.17 0.91 9.15
N LEU A 149 -1.41 -0.39 8.95
CA LEU A 149 -2.46 -0.85 8.03
C LEU A 149 -3.87 -0.41 8.46
N GLN A 150 -4.14 -0.27 9.76
CA GLN A 150 -5.43 0.18 10.27
C GLN A 150 -5.78 1.62 9.87
N THR A 151 -4.78 2.43 9.53
CA THR A 151 -4.98 3.81 9.06
C THR A 151 -5.19 3.90 7.54
N THR A 152 -5.12 2.77 6.83
CA THR A 152 -5.30 2.69 5.38
C THR A 152 -6.62 2.00 5.02
N ARG A 153 -6.95 1.99 3.73
CA ARG A 153 -8.06 1.20 3.17
C ARG A 153 -7.65 -0.23 2.84
N PHE A 154 -6.38 -0.63 3.01
CA PHE A 154 -6.03 -2.04 2.93
C PHE A 154 -6.71 -2.81 4.07
N LEU A 155 -7.19 -4.02 3.77
CA LEU A 155 -7.76 -4.86 4.82
C LEU A 155 -6.64 -5.67 5.49
N PRO A 156 -6.42 -5.55 6.81
CA PRO A 156 -5.46 -6.39 7.52
C PRO A 156 -5.73 -7.89 7.32
N ALA A 157 -7.02 -8.28 7.21
CA ALA A 157 -7.44 -9.65 6.91
C ALA A 157 -6.99 -10.17 5.53
N ASN A 158 -6.63 -9.26 4.61
CA ASN A 158 -6.08 -9.60 3.30
C ASN A 158 -4.54 -9.55 3.27
N THR A 159 -3.89 -9.17 4.37
CA THR A 159 -2.43 -9.10 4.45
C THR A 159 -1.82 -10.49 4.60
N ARG A 160 -0.79 -10.81 3.80
CA ARG A 160 -0.06 -12.09 3.87
C ARG A 160 1.44 -11.84 3.85
N ARG A 161 2.17 -12.41 4.82
CA ARG A 161 3.61 -12.18 5.03
C ARG A 161 4.49 -13.42 4.79
N GLY A 162 3.89 -14.49 4.26
CA GLY A 162 4.47 -15.84 4.26
C GLY A 162 5.28 -16.25 3.02
N TYR A 163 5.74 -15.30 2.20
CA TYR A 163 6.47 -15.62 0.98
C TYR A 163 7.97 -15.75 1.24
N GLY A 164 8.62 -16.74 0.61
CA GLY A 164 10.02 -17.11 0.87
C GLY A 164 11.06 -16.03 0.56
N ASP A 165 10.67 -15.00 -0.20
CA ASP A 165 11.44 -13.79 -0.52
C ASP A 165 11.13 -12.60 0.40
N ARG A 166 10.30 -12.82 1.44
CA ARG A 166 9.87 -11.86 2.47
C ARG A 166 9.14 -10.63 1.90
N HIS A 167 8.27 -10.81 0.92
CA HIS A 167 7.28 -9.78 0.60
C HIS A 167 6.00 -9.93 1.44
N THR A 168 5.40 -8.78 1.74
CA THR A 168 4.10 -8.57 2.36
C THR A 168 3.11 -8.24 1.27
N HIS A 169 2.19 -9.15 1.02
CA HIS A 169 1.03 -8.93 0.17
C HIS A 169 -0.01 -8.11 0.95
N VAL A 170 -0.52 -7.03 0.37
CA VAL A 170 -1.65 -6.24 0.91
C VAL A 170 -2.71 -6.04 -0.17
N ALA A 171 -3.98 -5.95 0.22
CA ALA A 171 -5.07 -5.73 -0.72
C ALA A 171 -6.25 -4.97 -0.11
N LEU A 172 -6.91 -4.15 -0.94
CA LEU A 172 -8.14 -3.43 -0.61
C LEU A 172 -9.31 -4.41 -0.32
N PRO A 173 -10.52 -3.94 -0.01
CA PRO A 173 -11.74 -4.76 -0.01
C PRO A 173 -12.18 -5.19 -1.43
N ASN A 174 -12.81 -6.37 -1.53
CA ASN A 174 -13.36 -6.87 -2.78
C ASN A 174 -14.73 -6.25 -3.09
N GLU A 175 -14.75 -4.93 -3.29
CA GLU A 175 -15.94 -4.15 -3.63
C GLU A 175 -15.65 -3.30 -4.86
N ILE A 176 -16.64 -3.13 -5.74
CA ILE A 176 -16.50 -2.43 -7.04
C ILE A 176 -15.91 -1.02 -6.88
N LYS A 177 -16.24 -0.31 -5.79
CA LYS A 177 -15.71 1.02 -5.48
C LYS A 177 -14.18 1.07 -5.31
N TYR A 178 -13.53 -0.09 -5.09
CA TYR A 178 -12.08 -0.24 -4.98
C TYR A 178 -11.44 -0.85 -6.22
N TYR A 179 -12.20 -1.10 -7.28
CA TYR A 179 -11.64 -1.63 -8.52
C TYR A 179 -10.99 -0.48 -9.29
N ALA A 180 -9.88 -0.77 -9.98
CA ALA A 180 -9.30 0.16 -10.93
C ALA A 180 -10.39 0.63 -11.90
N LYS A 181 -10.60 1.94 -11.98
CA LYS A 181 -11.55 2.54 -12.93
C LYS A 181 -10.91 2.48 -14.33
N PRO A 182 -11.62 2.01 -15.37
CA PRO A 182 -11.14 2.16 -16.74
C PRO A 182 -11.07 3.65 -17.08
N GLU A 183 -9.98 4.07 -17.72
CA GLU A 183 -9.82 5.46 -18.17
C GLU A 183 -10.96 5.87 -19.10
N GLY A 184 -11.58 7.03 -18.82
CA GLY A 184 -12.64 7.62 -19.64
C GLY A 184 -14.09 7.25 -19.27
N GLY A 185 -14.33 6.55 -18.16
CA GLY A 185 -15.68 6.32 -17.65
C GLY A 185 -16.25 7.57 -16.96
N ILE A 186 -16.98 8.40 -17.71
CA ILE A 186 -17.92 9.39 -17.14
C ILE A 186 -18.80 8.68 -16.11
N GLU A 187 -18.76 9.16 -14.87
CA GLU A 187 -19.71 8.77 -13.83
C GLU A 187 -21.13 9.07 -14.36
N GLY A 188 -21.96 8.03 -14.45
CA GLY A 188 -23.37 8.12 -14.83
C GLY A 188 -24.26 8.46 -13.65
#